data_AF-A0AA40T340-F1
#
_entry.id   AF-A0AA40T340-F1
#
_cell.length_a   1.000
_cell.length_b   1.000
_cell.length_c   1.000
_cell.angle_alpha   90.00
_cell.angle_beta   90.00
_cell.angle_gamma   90.00
#
_symmetry.space_group_name_H-M   'P 1'
#
loop_
_entity.id
_entity.type
_entity.pdbx_description
1 polymer ?
#
loop_
_entity_poly.entity_id
_entity_poly.type
_entity_poly.pdbx_seq_one_letter_code
_entity_poly.pdbx_strand_id
1 'polypeptide(L)'
;MENLTNARTEYMQALPGNNAETYNNLGRLYLGDRDYLTAESFFLRGLDLVKADDFSTRYSLLTDLGWVQVEQNRHAEAGRNLVSAIALNQKQPPNQQRWEANCIFAKVLEIKKDRKSA
;
A
#
# COMPACT_ATOMS: atom_id res chain seq x y z
N MET A 1 -14.62 23.65 -21.06
CA MET A 1 -13.73 23.32 -19.91
C MET A 1 -13.44 21.83 -19.80
N GLU A 2 -14.39 20.92 -20.09
CA GLU A 2 -14.17 19.45 -20.11
C GLU A 2 -12.99 18.99 -20.96
N ASN A 3 -12.79 19.56 -22.15
CA ASN A 3 -11.74 19.12 -23.07
C ASN A 3 -10.31 19.34 -22.51
N LEU A 4 -10.08 20.47 -21.80
CA LEU A 4 -8.78 20.76 -21.18
C LEU A 4 -8.48 19.84 -20.00
N THR A 5 -9.50 19.45 -19.23
CA THR A 5 -9.34 18.53 -18.09
C THR A 5 -9.01 17.11 -18.56
N ASN A 6 -9.65 16.65 -19.64
CA ASN A 6 -9.38 15.34 -20.22
C ASN A 6 -7.97 15.27 -20.82
N ALA A 7 -7.59 16.26 -21.63
CA ALA A 7 -6.25 16.34 -22.20
C ALA A 7 -5.16 16.38 -21.11
N ARG A 8 -5.35 17.18 -20.04
CA ARG A 8 -4.43 17.22 -18.90
C ARG A 8 -4.28 15.84 -18.24
N THR A 9 -5.39 15.11 -18.09
CA THR A 9 -5.39 13.79 -17.48
C THR A 9 -4.63 12.78 -18.34
N GLU A 10 -4.86 12.78 -19.65
CA GLU A 10 -4.14 11.94 -20.61
C GLU A 10 -2.64 12.24 -20.62
N TYR A 11 -2.24 13.51 -20.63
CA TYR A 11 -0.83 13.89 -20.55
C TYR A 11 -0.18 13.44 -19.25
N MET A 12 -0.87 13.60 -18.10
CA MET A 12 -0.33 13.10 -16.82
C MET A 12 -0.19 11.58 -16.83
N GLN A 13 -1.14 10.84 -17.37
CA GLN A 13 -1.06 9.38 -17.49
C GLN A 13 0.10 8.92 -18.39
N ALA A 14 0.45 9.71 -19.40
CA ALA A 14 1.56 9.43 -20.30
C ALA A 14 2.95 9.78 -19.72
N LEU A 15 3.02 10.50 -18.59
CA LEU A 15 4.31 10.87 -18.00
C LEU A 15 5.08 9.64 -17.51
N PRO A 16 6.35 9.46 -17.91
CA PRO A 16 7.23 8.46 -17.34
C PRO A 16 7.30 8.67 -15.81
N GLY A 17 6.88 7.66 -15.04
CA GLY A 17 6.87 7.71 -13.57
C GLY A 17 5.50 7.98 -12.93
N ASN A 18 4.45 8.33 -13.69
CA ASN A 18 3.09 8.38 -13.14
C ASN A 18 2.44 6.97 -13.12
N ASN A 19 3.08 6.03 -12.42
CA ASN A 19 2.61 4.66 -12.29
C ASN A 19 2.73 4.14 -10.86
N ALA A 20 1.97 3.09 -10.55
CA ALA A 20 1.86 2.53 -9.22
C ALA A 20 3.19 2.06 -8.61
N GLU A 21 4.09 1.48 -9.42
CA GLU A 21 5.39 1.01 -8.96
C GLU A 21 6.31 2.16 -8.52
N THR A 22 6.30 3.26 -9.29
CA THR A 22 7.08 4.46 -8.94
C THR A 22 6.59 5.06 -7.64
N TYR A 23 5.27 5.16 -7.46
CA TYR A 23 4.69 5.62 -6.21
C TYR A 23 4.98 4.69 -5.03
N ASN A 24 4.99 3.37 -5.23
CA ASN A 24 5.40 2.42 -4.20
C ASN A 24 6.86 2.65 -3.77
N ASN A 25 7.76 2.82 -4.74
CA ASN A 25 9.18 3.05 -4.44
C ASN A 25 9.42 4.38 -3.73
N LEU A 26 8.74 5.46 -4.15
CA LEU A 26 8.78 6.74 -3.45
C LEU A 26 8.25 6.60 -2.01
N GLY A 27 7.10 5.96 -1.82
CA GLY A 27 6.56 5.70 -0.48
C GLY A 27 7.55 4.95 0.42
N ARG A 28 8.28 3.97 -0.11
CA ARG A 28 9.32 3.23 0.63
C ARG A 28 10.51 4.09 1.05
N LEU A 29 10.93 5.05 0.22
CA LEU A 29 12.00 5.99 0.58
C LEU A 29 11.57 6.81 1.80
N TYR A 30 10.38 7.42 1.75
CA TYR A 30 9.86 8.21 2.87
C TYR A 30 9.53 7.36 4.11
N LEU A 31 9.11 6.10 3.93
CA LEU A 31 8.95 5.16 5.03
C LEU A 31 10.31 4.89 5.73
N GLY A 32 11.39 4.75 4.97
CA GLY A 32 12.75 4.63 5.50
C GLY A 32 13.18 5.85 6.32
N ASP A 33 12.81 7.03 5.84
CA ASP A 33 13.05 8.31 6.53
C ASP A 33 12.09 8.55 7.73
N ARG A 34 11.17 7.61 7.98
CA ARG A 34 10.09 7.70 8.99
C ARG A 34 9.13 8.87 8.77
N ASP A 35 9.09 9.43 7.57
CA ASP A 35 8.05 10.37 7.15
C ASP A 35 6.80 9.58 6.72
N TYR A 36 6.08 9.10 7.73
CA TYR A 36 4.92 8.25 7.54
C TYR A 36 3.75 8.95 6.85
N LEU A 37 3.62 10.27 6.98
CA LEU A 37 2.56 11.04 6.32
C LEU A 37 2.82 11.10 4.81
N THR A 38 4.04 11.44 4.42
CA THR A 38 4.41 11.49 3.01
C THR A 38 4.40 10.08 2.39
N ALA A 39 4.91 9.07 3.10
CA ALA A 39 4.88 7.68 2.66
C ALA A 39 3.44 7.19 2.38
N GLU A 40 2.50 7.44 3.29
CA GLU A 40 1.09 7.12 3.11
C GLU A 40 0.52 7.75 1.84
N SER A 41 0.79 9.04 1.61
CA SER A 41 0.27 9.75 0.44
C SER A 41 0.69 9.10 -0.87
N PHE A 42 1.94 8.63 -0.95
CA PHE A 42 2.46 7.94 -2.12
C PHE A 42 1.86 6.54 -2.27
N PHE A 43 1.72 5.77 -1.20
CA PHE A 43 1.08 4.45 -1.27
C PHE A 43 -0.38 4.54 -1.71
N LEU A 44 -1.15 5.51 -1.19
CA LEU A 44 -2.52 5.75 -1.61
C LEU A 44 -2.58 6.14 -3.10
N ARG A 45 -1.69 7.03 -3.55
CA ARG A 45 -1.62 7.40 -4.97
C ARG A 45 -1.26 6.21 -5.86
N GLY A 46 -0.39 5.32 -5.40
CA GLY A 46 -0.09 4.07 -6.09
C GLY A 46 -1.30 3.15 -6.20
N LEU A 47 -2.12 3.06 -5.14
CA LEU A 47 -3.36 2.25 -5.13
C LEU A 47 -4.43 2.79 -6.08
N ASP A 48 -4.49 4.11 -6.28
CA ASP A 48 -5.38 4.73 -7.28
C ASP A 48 -5.00 4.39 -8.72
N LEU A 49 -3.70 4.11 -8.97
CA LEU A 49 -3.15 3.91 -10.31
C LEU A 49 -2.91 2.43 -10.65
N VAL A 50 -2.83 1.56 -9.64
CA VAL A 50 -2.51 0.15 -9.87
C VAL A 50 -3.67 -0.55 -10.57
N LYS A 51 -3.35 -1.29 -11.64
CA LYS A 51 -4.35 -2.04 -12.42
C LYS A 51 -4.99 -3.15 -11.59
N ALA A 52 -6.17 -3.60 -12.01
CA ALA A 52 -6.91 -4.62 -11.28
C ALA A 52 -6.22 -6.00 -11.27
N ASP A 53 -5.47 -6.30 -12.33
CA ASP A 53 -4.75 -7.56 -12.56
C ASP A 53 -3.29 -7.52 -12.06
N ASP A 54 -2.76 -6.35 -11.71
CA ASP A 54 -1.44 -6.22 -11.10
C ASP A 54 -1.49 -6.52 -9.59
N PHE A 55 -1.60 -7.82 -9.28
CA PHE A 55 -1.67 -8.30 -7.91
C PHE A 55 -0.35 -8.08 -7.14
N SER A 56 0.79 -8.06 -7.83
CA SER A 56 2.12 -7.92 -7.21
C SER A 56 2.36 -6.51 -6.68
N THR A 57 2.09 -5.50 -7.51
CA THR A 57 2.22 -4.10 -7.09
C THR A 57 1.15 -3.76 -6.06
N ARG A 58 -0.09 -4.24 -6.23
CA ARG A 58 -1.17 -4.02 -5.26
C ARG A 58 -0.87 -4.68 -3.91
N TYR A 59 -0.31 -5.89 -3.89
CA TYR A 59 0.17 -6.55 -2.67
C TYR A 59 1.20 -5.67 -1.94
N SER A 60 2.20 -5.16 -2.69
CA SER A 60 3.28 -4.37 -2.11
C SER A 60 2.75 -3.06 -1.50
N LEU A 61 1.94 -2.31 -2.25
CA LEU A 61 1.32 -1.07 -1.80
C LEU A 61 0.46 -1.24 -0.53
N LEU A 62 -0.38 -2.29 -0.48
CA LEU A 62 -1.22 -2.56 0.69
C LEU A 62 -0.41 -3.00 1.91
N THR A 63 0.65 -3.77 1.69
CA THR A 63 1.57 -4.21 2.75
C THR A 63 2.29 -3.01 3.36
N ASP A 64 2.84 -2.14 2.52
CA ASP A 64 3.62 -0.99 2.97
C ASP A 64 2.73 0.09 3.60
N LEU A 65 1.52 0.32 3.07
CA LEU A 65 0.51 1.16 3.71
C LEU A 65 0.09 0.60 5.08
N GLY A 66 -0.08 -0.72 5.17
CA GLY A 66 -0.34 -1.41 6.44
C GLY A 66 0.77 -1.16 7.47
N TRP A 67 2.04 -1.22 7.05
CA TRP A 67 3.17 -0.88 7.90
C TRP A 67 3.09 0.57 8.38
N VAL A 68 2.98 1.54 7.46
CA VAL A 68 2.87 2.97 7.80
C VAL A 68 1.78 3.22 8.84
N GLN A 69 0.61 2.59 8.67
CA GLN A 69 -0.50 2.71 9.59
C GLN A 69 -0.23 2.09 10.97
N VAL A 70 0.60 1.04 11.05
CA VAL A 70 1.09 0.52 12.34
C VAL A 70 1.95 1.55 13.06
N GLU A 71 2.91 2.16 12.36
CA GLU A 71 3.81 3.18 12.94
C GLU A 71 3.05 4.43 13.41
N GLN A 72 1.94 4.75 12.74
CA GLN A 72 1.04 5.85 13.14
C GLN A 72 -0.01 5.44 14.20
N ASN A 73 0.09 4.25 14.80
CA ASN A 73 -0.85 3.71 15.79
C ASN A 73 -2.30 3.48 15.27
N ARG A 74 -2.51 3.47 13.95
CA ARG A 74 -3.80 3.24 13.28
C ARG A 74 -4.01 1.75 12.96
N HIS A 75 -3.91 0.91 13.99
CA HIS A 75 -3.87 -0.55 13.83
C HIS A 75 -5.16 -1.17 13.26
N ALA A 76 -6.31 -0.51 13.42
CA ALA A 76 -7.56 -0.97 12.83
C ALA A 76 -7.52 -0.87 11.29
N GLU A 77 -6.95 0.21 10.78
CA GLU A 77 -6.78 0.46 9.34
C GLU A 77 -5.70 -0.43 8.76
N ALA A 78 -4.56 -0.51 9.46
CA ALA A 78 -3.47 -1.42 9.10
C ALA A 78 -3.97 -2.84 8.91
N GLY A 79 -4.77 -3.34 9.86
CA GLY A 79 -5.32 -4.69 9.80
C GLY A 79 -6.20 -4.92 8.57
N ARG A 80 -6.99 -3.94 8.12
CA ARG A 80 -7.81 -4.09 6.91
C ARG A 80 -6.94 -4.20 5.66
N ASN A 81 -5.96 -3.31 5.52
CA ASN A 81 -5.05 -3.31 4.37
C ASN A 81 -4.21 -4.59 4.30
N LEU A 82 -3.71 -5.06 5.44
CA LEU A 82 -2.91 -6.29 5.51
C LEU A 82 -3.74 -7.54 5.17
N VAL A 83 -5.00 -7.61 5.60
CA VAL A 83 -5.91 -8.71 5.19
C VAL A 83 -6.13 -8.69 3.68
N SER A 84 -6.32 -7.52 3.09
CA SER A 84 -6.43 -7.38 1.63
C SER A 84 -5.15 -7.83 0.92
N ALA A 85 -3.96 -7.48 1.43
CA ALA A 85 -2.69 -7.94 0.88
C ALA A 85 -2.56 -9.48 0.95
N ILE A 86 -2.85 -10.09 2.10
CA ILE A 86 -2.79 -11.55 2.28
C ILE A 86 -3.71 -12.28 1.30
N ALA A 87 -4.91 -11.76 1.06
CA ALA A 87 -5.84 -12.33 0.08
C ALA A 87 -5.31 -12.25 -1.37
N LEU A 88 -4.54 -11.22 -1.71
CA LEU A 88 -3.90 -11.09 -3.03
C LEU A 88 -2.74 -12.07 -3.19
N ASN A 89 -2.00 -12.35 -2.12
CA ASN A 89 -0.87 -13.28 -2.15
C ASN A 89 -1.28 -14.67 -2.65
N GLN A 90 -2.46 -15.15 -2.24
CA GLN A 90 -3.02 -16.43 -2.70
C GLN A 90 -3.33 -16.47 -4.21
N LYS A 91 -3.47 -15.30 -4.86
CA LYS A 91 -3.71 -15.19 -6.30
C LYS A 91 -2.42 -15.17 -7.13
N GLN A 92 -1.26 -15.07 -6.48
CA GLN A 92 0.03 -15.05 -7.16
C GLN A 92 0.56 -16.46 -7.41
N PRO A 93 1.40 -16.65 -8.46
CA PRO A 93 2.15 -17.88 -8.65
C PRO A 93 2.93 -18.27 -7.38
N PRO A 94 3.07 -19.56 -7.04
CA PRO A 94 3.74 -20.00 -5.81
C PRO A 94 5.16 -19.43 -5.61
N ASN A 95 5.92 -19.22 -6.69
CA ASN A 95 7.27 -18.65 -6.65
C ASN A 95 7.30 -17.12 -6.50
N GLN A 96 6.14 -16.46 -6.51
CA GLN A 96 6.00 -15.01 -6.31
C GLN A 96 5.29 -14.67 -5.00
N GLN A 97 4.79 -15.67 -4.27
CA GLN A 97 4.15 -15.48 -2.99
C GLN A 97 5.13 -14.94 -1.96
N ARG A 98 4.68 -13.97 -1.16
CA ARG A 98 5.45 -13.31 -0.11
C ARG A 98 4.67 -13.32 1.20
N TRP A 99 5.36 -13.16 2.31
CA TRP A 99 4.75 -13.38 3.63
C TRP A 99 4.89 -12.17 4.55
N GLU A 100 5.43 -11.04 4.09
CA GLU A 100 5.66 -9.86 4.93
C GLU A 100 4.36 -9.32 5.53
N ALA A 101 3.27 -9.31 4.75
CA ALA A 101 1.96 -8.88 5.22
C ALA A 101 1.46 -9.70 6.42
N ASN A 102 1.79 -11.00 6.48
CA ASN A 102 1.40 -11.87 7.58
C ASN A 102 2.16 -11.51 8.86
N CYS A 103 3.45 -11.20 8.76
CA CYS A 103 4.26 -10.79 9.89
C CYS A 103 3.76 -9.48 10.50
N ILE A 104 3.44 -8.49 9.66
CA ILE A 104 2.92 -7.20 10.13
C ILE A 104 1.50 -7.40 10.71
N PHE A 105 0.68 -8.26 10.11
CA PHE A 105 -0.66 -8.54 10.61
C PHE A 105 -0.63 -9.23 11.98
N ALA A 106 0.31 -10.15 12.21
CA ALA A 106 0.52 -10.77 13.51
C ALA A 106 0.82 -9.71 14.60
N LYS A 107 1.71 -8.76 14.32
CA LYS A 107 1.99 -7.61 15.22
C LYS A 107 0.72 -6.80 15.54
N VAL A 108 -0.14 -6.56 14.54
CA VAL A 108 -1.44 -5.88 14.75
C VAL A 108 -2.36 -6.69 15.67
N LEU A 109 -2.38 -8.02 15.55
CA LEU A 109 -3.20 -8.88 16.40
C LEU A 109 -2.71 -8.92 17.85
N GLU A 110 -1.39 -8.94 18.07
CA GLU A 110 -0.79 -8.88 19.40
C GLU A 110 -1.17 -7.58 20.12
N ILE A 111 -0.98 -6.42 19.47
CA ILE A 111 -1.39 -5.11 20.01
C ILE A 111 -2.87 -5.08 20.39
N LYS A 112 -3.74 -5.70 19.57
CA LYS A 112 -5.18 -5.79 19.86
C LYS A 112 -5.50 -6.67 21.07
N LYS A 113 -4.73 -7.73 21.31
CA LYS A 113 -4.90 -8.61 22.48
C LYS A 113 -4.48 -7.90 23.77
N ASP A 114 -3.37 -7.18 23.73
CA ASP A 114 -2.85 -6.45 24.89
C ASP A 114 -3.82 -5.36 25.33
N ARG A 115 -4.40 -4.62 24.37
CA ARG A 115 -5.42 -3.59 24.64
C ARG A 115 -6.73 -4.12 25.21
N LYS A 116 -7.04 -5.41 25.03
CA LYS A 116 -8.24 -6.03 25.61
C LYS A 116 -8.00 -6.60 27.01
N SER A 117 -6.73 -6.74 27.40
CA SER A 117 -6.31 -7.29 28.69
C SER A 117 -6.00 -6.21 29.73
N ALA A 118 -6.05 -4.93 29.33
CA ALA A 118 -5.88 -3.74 30.17
C ALA A 118 -7.24 -3.11 30.48
#